data_AF-A0A1V4I0R8-F1
#
_entry.id   AF-A0A1V4I0R8-F1
#
_cell.length_a   1.000
_cell.length_b   1.000
_cell.length_c   1.000
_cell.angle_alpha   90.00
_cell.angle_beta   90.00
_cell.angle_gamma   90.00
#
_symmetry.space_group_name_H-M   'P 1'
#
loop_
_entity.id
_entity.type
_entity.pdbx_description
1 polymer ?
#
loop_
_entity_poly.entity_id
_entity_poly.type
_entity_poly.pdbx_seq_one_letter_code
_entity_poly.pdbx_strand_id
1 'polypeptide(L)' 'MVYLAELRYDEGLEIENAVPLSSLSVDRQRYVQSLQDGAEKVSIEKVYALKGISYEAYFFDRQNRLISKIKFD' A
#
# COMPACT_ATOMS: atom_id res chain seq x y z
N MET A 1 -14.96 5.10 -2.24
CA MET A 1 -14.03 4.40 -1.33
C MET A 1 -14.35 2.92 -1.41
N VAL A 2 -13.34 2.08 -1.64
CA VAL A 2 -13.46 0.62 -1.64
C VAL A 2 -12.75 0.14 -0.38
N TYR A 3 -13.45 -0.63 0.45
CA TYR A 3 -12.90 -1.24 1.65
C TYR A 3 -12.85 -2.75 1.42
N LEU A 4 -11.68 -3.34 1.64
CA LEU A 4 -11.49 -4.79 1.64
C LEU A 4 -11.22 -5.22 3.08
N ALA A 5 -11.81 -6.34 3.51
CA ALA A 5 -11.53 -6.94 4.80
C ALA A 5 -10.88 -8.30 4.57
N GLU A 6 -9.67 -8.49 5.09
CA GLU A 6 -8.95 -9.76 5.04
C GLU A 6 -8.80 -10.31 6.47
N LEU A 7 -9.00 -11.62 6.64
CA LEU A 7 -8.78 -12.30 7.93
C LEU A 7 -7.56 -13.21 7.82
N ARG A 8 -6.50 -12.92 8.60
CA ARG A 8 -5.27 -13.72 8.65
C ARG A 8 -5.08 -14.30 10.06
N TYR A 9 -4.73 -15.58 10.14
CA TYR A 9 -4.70 -16.33 11.41
C TYR A 9 -3.59 -15.88 12.39
N ASP A 10 -2.58 -15.15 11.91
CA ASP A 10 -1.40 -14.69 12.64
C ASP A 10 -1.44 -13.19 13.02
N GLU A 11 -2.06 -12.35 12.19
CA GLU A 11 -2.22 -10.90 12.42
C GLU A 11 -3.63 -10.49 12.90
N GLY A 12 -4.63 -11.36 12.76
CA GLY A 12 -6.02 -11.09 13.12
C GLY A 12 -6.84 -10.53 11.95
N LEU A 13 -7.84 -9.70 12.25
CA LEU A 13 -8.63 -8.99 11.23
C LEU A 13 -7.84 -7.78 10.72
N GLU A 14 -7.70 -7.68 9.40
CA GLU A 14 -7.14 -6.51 8.71
C GLU A 14 -8.20 -5.82 7.88
N ILE A 15 -8.26 -4.50 7.97
CA ILE A 15 -9.10 -3.67 7.12
C ILE A 15 -8.19 -2.85 6.22
N GLU A 16 -8.37 -3.00 4.92
CA GLU A 16 -7.59 -2.31 3.91
C GLU A 16 -8.44 -1.25 3.23
N ASN A 17 -7.85 -0.05 3.08
CA ASN A 17 -8.47 1.06 2.40
C ASN A 17 -7.52 1.64 1.36
N ALA A 18 -7.95 1.65 0.10
CA ALA A 18 -7.20 2.31 -0.96
C ALA A 18 -7.18 3.83 -0.74
N VAL A 19 -5.98 4.40 -0.69
CA VAL A 19 -5.77 5.83 -0.44
C VAL A 19 -4.87 6.44 -1.52
N PRO A 20 -5.02 7.74 -1.83
CA PRO A 20 -4.10 8.39 -2.76
C PRO A 20 -2.71 8.56 -2.13
N LEU A 21 -1.65 8.53 -2.94
CA LEU A 21 -0.27 8.77 -2.49
C LEU A 21 -0.14 10.08 -1.70
N SER A 22 -0.88 11.13 -2.10
CA SER A 22 -0.91 12.43 -1.44
C SER A 22 -1.47 12.42 -0.01
N SER A 23 -2.13 11.33 0.42
CA SER A 23 -2.59 11.16 1.80
C SER A 23 -1.50 10.69 2.76
N LEU A 24 -0.36 10.23 2.24
CA LEU A 24 0.79 9.84 3.06
C LEU A 24 1.55 11.08 3.58
N SER A 25 2.36 10.90 4.63
CA SER A 25 3.31 11.94 5.04
C SER A 25 4.35 12.20 3.94
N VAL A 26 4.95 13.38 3.92
CA VAL A 26 5.95 13.76 2.89
C VAL A 26 7.10 12.75 2.81
N ASP A 27 7.58 12.24 3.93
CA ASP A 27 8.66 11.26 3.95
C ASP A 27 8.25 9.91 3.37
N ARG A 28 7.02 9.46 3.66
CA ARG A 28 6.47 8.24 3.07
C ARG A 28 6.22 8.39 1.57
N GLN A 29 5.76 9.56 1.13
CA GLN A 29 5.62 9.86 -0.30
C GLN A 29 6.97 9.75 -0.99
N ARG A 30 8.01 10.37 -0.43
CA ARG A 30 9.38 10.30 -0.97
C ARG A 30 9.92 8.88 -0.97
N TYR A 31 9.68 8.11 0.09
CA TYR A 31 10.09 6.72 0.19
C TYR A 31 9.47 5.88 -0.93
N VAL A 32 8.15 5.95 -1.11
CA VAL A 32 7.45 5.23 -2.19
C VAL A 32 7.94 5.68 -3.57
N GLN A 33 8.11 6.98 -3.79
CA GLN A 33 8.61 7.52 -5.06
C GLN A 33 10.04 7.07 -5.37
N SER A 34 10.90 6.95 -4.34
CA SER A 34 12.27 6.47 -4.50
C SER A 34 12.35 5.00 -4.95
N LEU A 35 11.27 4.23 -4.72
CA LEU A 35 11.15 2.81 -5.07
C LEU A 35 10.31 2.58 -6.34
N GLN A 36 9.81 3.64 -6.98
CA GLN A 36 8.92 3.51 -8.13
C GLN A 36 9.63 2.87 -9.34
N ASP A 37 10.96 3.02 -9.48
CA ASP A 37 11.83 2.41 -10.50
C ASP A 37 11.14 1.87 -11.77
N GLY A 38 10.65 2.77 -12.64
CA GLY A 38 10.02 2.41 -13.91
C GLY A 38 8.58 1.88 -13.82
N ALA A 39 7.99 1.80 -12.63
CA ALA A 39 6.57 1.57 -12.45
C ALA A 39 5.76 2.75 -12.99
N GLU A 40 4.71 2.41 -13.71
CA GLU A 40 3.86 3.37 -14.44
C GLU A 40 2.63 3.72 -13.61
N LYS A 41 2.33 2.89 -12.62
CA LYS A 41 1.25 3.09 -11.68
C LYS A 41 1.65 2.59 -10.30
N VAL A 42 1.29 3.37 -9.29
CA VAL A 42 1.42 2.99 -7.88
C VAL A 42 0.04 3.03 -7.24
N SER A 43 -0.35 1.95 -6.57
CA SER A 43 -1.53 1.90 -5.71
C SER A 43 -1.10 1.83 -4.25
N ILE A 44 -1.78 2.59 -3.38
CA ILE A 44 -1.47 2.61 -1.95
C ILE A 44 -2.69 2.14 -1.18
N GLU A 45 -2.44 1.24 -0.23
CA GLU A 45 -3.44 0.79 0.72
C GLU A 45 -2.97 1.14 2.13
N LYS A 46 -3.91 1.62 2.93
CA LYS A 46 -3.73 1.80 4.37
C LYS A 46 -4.38 0.61 5.07
N VAL A 47 -3.59 -0.13 5.82
CA VAL A 47 -3.98 -1.37 6.51
C VAL A 47 -4.17 -1.06 7.99
N TYR A 48 -5.35 -1.36 8.51
CA TYR A 48 -5.66 -1.28 9.94
C TYR A 48 -5.67 -2.70 10.50
N ALA A 49 -4.68 -3.01 11.34
CA ALA A 49 -4.57 -4.29 12.05
C ALA A 49 -4.66 -4.06 13.57
N LEU A 50 -4.84 -5.14 14.33
CA LEU A 50 -4.87 -5.06 15.80
C LEU A 50 -3.58 -4.48 16.40
N LYS A 51 -2.44 -4.71 15.72
CA LYS A 51 -1.11 -4.26 16.16
C LYS A 51 -0.80 -2.81 15.78
N GLY A 52 -1.61 -2.19 14.92
CA GLY A 52 -1.39 -0.83 14.47
C GLY A 52 -1.83 -0.57 13.03
N ILE A 53 -1.39 0.56 12.50
CA ILE A 53 -1.63 0.97 11.12
C ILE A 53 -0.34 0.77 10.35
N SER A 54 -0.43 0.12 9.20
CA SER A 54 0.64 0.07 8.21
C SER A 54 0.11 0.50 6.84
N TYR A 55 1.02 0.58 5.88
CA TYR A 55 0.73 0.90 4.50
C TYR A 55 1.37 -0.13 3.59
N GLU A 56 0.72 -0.33 2.46
CA GLU A 56 1.24 -1.15 1.38
C GLU A 56 1.25 -0.34 0.10
N ALA A 57 2.38 -0.41 -0.63
CA ALA A 57 2.48 0.17 -1.97
C ALA A 57 2.69 -0.94 -3.00
N TYR A 58 1.86 -0.91 -4.03
CA TYR A 58 1.84 -1.84 -5.13
C TYR A 58 2.25 -1.13 -6.40
N PHE A 59 3.30 -1.62 -7.05
CA PHE A 59 3.90 -1.02 -8.24
C PHE A 59 3.54 -1.85 -9.46
N PHE A 60 3.03 -1.20 -10.50
CA PHE A 60 2.57 -1.86 -11.72
C PHE A 60 3.29 -1.32 -12.96
N ASP A 61 3.54 -2.19 -13.92
CA ASP A 61 4.05 -1.82 -15.24
C ASP A 61 2.95 -1.27 -16.18
N ARG A 62 3.32 -0.94 -17.43
CA ARG A 62 2.38 -0.43 -18.46
C ARG A 62 1.25 -1.41 -18.79
N GLN A 63 1.46 -2.70 -18.60
CA GLN A 63 0.46 -3.75 -18.83
C GLN A 63 -0.39 -4.01 -17.57
N ASN A 64 -0.27 -3.16 -16.54
CA ASN A 64 -0.94 -3.29 -15.25
C ASN A 64 -0.61 -4.60 -14.53
N ARG A 65 0.59 -5.16 -14.75
CA ARG A 65 1.12 -6.31 -14.02
C ARG A 65 1.84 -5.83 -12.77
N LEU A 66 1.59 -6.48 -11.64
CA LEU A 66 2.28 -6.19 -10.38
C LEU A 66 3.77 -6.58 -10.54
N ILE A 67 4.67 -5.62 -10.37
CA ILE A 67 6.12 -5.82 -10.46
C ILE A 67 6.80 -5.77 -9.09
N SER A 68 6.21 -5.08 -8.12
CA SER A 68 6.73 -5.01 -6.75
C SER A 68 5.63 -4.66 -5.75
N LYS A 69 5.81 -5.12 -4.50
CA LYS A 69 4.99 -4.77 -3.33
C LYS A 69 5.91 -4.48 -2.16
N ILE A 70 5.63 -3.41 -1.41
CA ILE A 70 6.31 -3.10 -0.15
C ILE A 70 5.28 -2.84 0.95
N LYS A 71 5.59 -3.24 2.20
CA LYS A 71 4.85 -2.88 3.42
C LYS A 71 5.73 -1.93 4.26
N PHE A 72 5.14 -0.89 4.83
CA PHE A 72 5.84 0.13 5.63
C PHE A 72 4.90 0.79 6.64
N ASP A 73 5.45 1.35 7.72
CA ASP A 73 4.68 1.98 8.80
C ASP A 73 4.41 3.47 8.59
#